data_AF-A0A7C5Y8F0-F1
#
_entry.id   AF-A0A7C5Y8F0-F1
#
_cell.length_a   1.000
_cell.length_b   1.000
_cell.length_c   1.000
_cell.angle_alpha   90.00
_cell.angle_beta   90.00
_cell.angle_gamma   90.00
#
_symmetry.space_group_name_H-M   'P 1'
#
loop_
_entity.id
_entity.type
_entity.pdbx_description
1 polymer ?
#
loop_
_entity_poly.entity_id
_entity_poly.type
_entity_poly.pdbx_seq_one_letter_code
_entity_poly.pdbx_strand_id
1 'polypeptide(L)'
;MNDNLFIESILYIRLSKPPLIPDLIRSIVEGVVPTRLVDTEEFKLELAKLTVVKDVKELDSTLSELLTNDLNDIRYYLPNTYVDYLNMLLESSELGLLHAILTSKNPTYHNLKFIKLQDYEVCSGKGFSCIVSKHLSRLKDVCEFVSEDYEPAIALVALYDILQYIRYLDNLDILSLRRDVQVSDVVIEGIKFFRGVGALYFEVGLEQILKISKKFRVGPLERFIEELLTLYQLSKDVLYYRGGVINLLTLYGIDRLLRYELLRVLFSRWLRPW
;
A
#
# COMPACT_ATOMS: atom_id res chain seq x y z
N MET A 1 32.97 2.27 1.77
CA MET A 1 31.87 1.38 1.31
C MET A 1 30.90 2.27 0.55
N ASN A 2 30.36 1.87 -0.59
CA ASN A 2 29.41 2.71 -1.33
C ASN A 2 28.11 2.79 -0.50
N ASP A 3 27.68 3.98 -0.09
CA ASP A 3 26.53 4.17 0.81
C ASP A 3 25.26 3.51 0.26
N ASN A 4 25.09 3.51 -1.07
CA ASN A 4 23.98 2.82 -1.74
C ASN A 4 24.01 1.30 -1.53
N LEU A 5 25.17 0.64 -1.63
CA LEU A 5 25.28 -0.81 -1.43
C LEU A 5 24.91 -1.22 0.01
N PHE A 6 25.25 -0.36 0.97
CA PHE A 6 24.87 -0.59 2.37
C PHE A 6 23.35 -0.49 2.55
N ILE A 7 22.72 0.54 1.99
CA ILE A 7 21.27 0.75 2.05
C ILE A 7 20.53 -0.41 1.37
N GLU A 8 20.95 -0.79 0.16
CA GLU A 8 20.36 -1.92 -0.57
C GLU A 8 20.44 -3.21 0.25
N SER A 9 21.59 -3.48 0.89
CA SER A 9 21.77 -4.64 1.76
C SER A 9 20.80 -4.63 2.95
N ILE A 10 20.60 -3.48 3.59
CA ILE A 10 19.61 -3.33 4.66
C ILE A 10 18.21 -3.64 4.14
N LEU A 11 17.83 -3.08 2.99
CA LEU A 11 16.51 -3.29 2.40
C LEU A 11 16.28 -4.77 2.08
N TYR A 12 17.25 -5.47 1.51
CA TYR A 12 17.16 -6.93 1.28
C TYR A 12 16.95 -7.72 2.57
N ILE A 13 17.71 -7.40 3.63
CA ILE A 13 17.54 -8.04 4.93
C ILE A 13 16.13 -7.79 5.46
N ARG A 14 15.64 -6.55 5.38
CA ARG A 14 14.32 -6.16 5.91
C ARG A 14 13.14 -6.73 5.12
N LEU A 15 13.29 -6.89 3.80
CA LEU A 15 12.34 -7.58 2.93
C LEU A 15 12.26 -9.08 3.23
N SER A 16 13.38 -9.67 3.66
CA SER A 16 13.44 -11.10 4.01
C SER A 16 12.93 -11.40 5.41
N LYS A 17 12.67 -10.37 6.23
CA LYS A 17 12.13 -10.55 7.58
C LYS A 17 10.65 -10.99 7.50
N PRO A 18 10.28 -12.11 8.16
CA PRO A 18 8.90 -12.54 8.21
C PRO A 18 8.02 -11.52 9.01
N PRO A 19 6.68 -11.68 9.07
CA PRO A 19 5.92 -12.67 8.34
C PRO A 19 5.91 -12.28 6.86
N LEU A 20 6.18 -13.24 5.98
CA LEU A 20 6.18 -12.97 4.54
C LEU A 20 4.73 -12.94 4.03
N ILE A 21 4.49 -12.15 2.98
CA ILE A 21 3.17 -12.05 2.33
C ILE A 21 2.54 -13.44 2.04
N PRO A 22 3.28 -14.43 1.47
CA PRO A 22 2.71 -15.76 1.22
C PRO A 22 2.32 -16.52 2.49
N ASP A 23 3.04 -16.32 3.60
CA ASP A 23 2.75 -16.99 4.88
C ASP A 23 1.52 -16.37 5.56
N LEU A 24 1.37 -15.04 5.47
CA LEU A 24 0.16 -14.36 5.92
C LEU A 24 -1.07 -14.79 5.11
N ILE A 25 -0.95 -14.85 3.78
CA ILE A 25 -2.02 -15.35 2.91
C ILE A 25 -2.41 -16.78 3.31
N ARG A 26 -1.43 -17.67 3.46
CA ARG A 26 -1.68 -19.06 3.90
C ARG A 26 -2.43 -19.09 5.22
N SER A 27 -2.00 -18.28 6.20
CA SER A 27 -2.64 -18.18 7.50
C SER A 27 -4.10 -17.72 7.43
N ILE A 28 -4.41 -16.77 6.53
CA ILE A 28 -5.79 -16.30 6.30
C ILE A 28 -6.64 -17.40 5.67
N VAL A 29 -6.13 -18.09 4.65
CA VAL A 29 -6.84 -19.16 3.94
C VAL A 29 -7.11 -20.34 4.87
N GLU A 30 -6.12 -20.75 5.66
CA GLU A 30 -6.24 -21.84 6.65
C GLU A 30 -7.06 -21.45 7.88
N GLY A 31 -7.41 -20.17 8.06
CA GLY A 31 -8.14 -19.69 9.22
C GLY A 31 -7.36 -19.84 10.53
N VAL A 32 -6.04 -19.59 10.48
CA VAL A 32 -5.15 -19.71 11.64
C VAL A 32 -5.53 -18.69 12.72
N VAL A 33 -5.53 -19.14 13.98
CA VAL A 33 -5.71 -18.26 15.15
C VAL A 33 -4.47 -17.36 15.28
N PRO A 34 -4.61 -16.02 15.36
CA PRO A 34 -3.49 -15.09 15.31
C PRO A 34 -2.45 -15.30 16.41
N THR A 35 -2.83 -15.87 17.56
CA THR A 35 -1.88 -16.21 18.64
C THR A 35 -0.79 -17.18 18.18
N ARG A 36 -1.09 -18.10 17.24
CA ARG A 36 -0.09 -19.04 16.69
C ARG A 36 0.98 -18.36 15.84
N LEU A 37 0.69 -17.18 15.28
CA LEU A 37 1.68 -16.37 14.55
C LEU A 37 2.61 -15.60 15.50
N VAL A 38 2.20 -15.41 16.75
CA VAL A 38 2.98 -14.70 17.77
C VAL A 38 3.98 -15.64 18.47
N ASP A 39 3.68 -16.93 18.52
CA ASP A 39 4.50 -17.93 19.23
C ASP A 39 5.87 -18.22 18.58
N THR A 40 6.08 -17.81 17.32
CA THR A 40 7.38 -17.89 16.64
C THR A 40 8.35 -16.82 17.15
N GLU A 41 9.57 -17.20 17.56
CA GLU A 41 10.48 -16.35 18.36
C GLU A 41 10.84 -14.98 17.75
N GLU A 42 10.84 -14.85 16.42
CA GLU A 42 11.12 -13.59 15.73
C GLU A 42 9.93 -12.60 15.71
N PHE A 43 8.73 -13.03 16.14
CA PHE A 43 7.46 -12.29 16.02
C PHE A 43 6.87 -11.76 17.34
N LYS A 44 7.54 -12.06 18.45
CA LYS A 44 6.92 -12.09 19.78
C LYS A 44 6.43 -10.75 20.33
N LEU A 45 7.03 -9.61 19.98
CA LEU A 45 6.78 -8.35 20.72
C LEU A 45 5.83 -7.40 20.00
N GLU A 46 5.96 -7.24 18.68
CA GLU A 46 5.17 -6.30 17.91
C GLU A 46 3.79 -6.85 17.54
N LEU A 47 3.71 -8.12 17.11
CA LEU A 47 2.43 -8.76 16.80
C LEU A 47 1.63 -9.13 18.07
N ALA A 48 2.28 -9.27 19.22
CA ALA A 48 1.58 -9.48 20.49
C ALA A 48 0.63 -8.32 20.82
N LYS A 49 0.99 -7.07 20.47
CA LYS A 49 0.09 -5.91 20.62
C LYS A 49 -1.23 -6.11 19.88
N LEU A 50 -1.21 -6.78 18.72
CA LEU A 50 -2.42 -7.04 17.93
C LEU A 50 -3.32 -8.11 18.56
N THR A 51 -2.82 -8.96 19.45
CA THR A 51 -3.63 -10.01 20.10
C THR A 51 -4.52 -9.49 21.22
N VAL A 52 -4.24 -8.29 21.74
CA VAL A 52 -4.95 -7.68 22.86
C VAL A 52 -5.93 -6.59 22.44
N VAL A 53 -5.96 -6.23 21.15
CA VAL A 53 -6.86 -5.19 20.63
C VAL A 53 -8.31 -5.63 20.73
N LYS A 54 -9.18 -4.67 21.04
CA LYS A 54 -10.57 -4.92 21.41
C LYS A 54 -11.54 -4.76 20.26
N ASP A 55 -11.28 -3.79 19.40
CA ASP A 55 -12.16 -3.43 18.31
C ASP A 55 -11.36 -3.05 17.06
N VAL A 56 -12.10 -2.79 15.96
CA VAL A 56 -11.50 -2.46 14.66
C VAL A 56 -10.73 -1.15 14.73
N LYS A 57 -11.15 -0.19 15.56
CA LYS A 57 -10.49 1.11 15.68
C LYS A 57 -9.14 0.97 16.39
N GLU A 58 -9.09 0.20 17.47
CA GLU A 58 -7.84 -0.12 18.16
C GLU A 58 -6.90 -0.93 17.24
N LEU A 59 -7.43 -1.92 16.52
CA LEU A 59 -6.68 -2.68 15.52
C LEU A 59 -6.04 -1.76 14.47
N ASP A 60 -6.83 -0.87 13.85
CA ASP A 60 -6.36 0.05 12.81
C ASP A 60 -5.28 1.02 13.37
N SER A 61 -5.46 1.51 14.60
CA SER A 61 -4.47 2.35 15.27
C SER A 61 -3.16 1.61 15.55
N THR A 62 -3.24 0.37 16.07
CA THR A 62 -2.06 -0.45 16.37
C THR A 62 -1.31 -0.85 15.11
N LEU A 63 -2.00 -1.27 14.05
CA LEU A 63 -1.37 -1.59 12.76
C LEU A 63 -0.67 -0.37 12.17
N SER A 64 -1.29 0.81 12.26
CA SER A 64 -0.67 2.06 11.82
C SER A 64 0.58 2.41 12.64
N GLU A 65 0.60 2.16 13.95
CA GLU A 65 1.79 2.33 14.80
C GLU A 65 2.91 1.38 14.38
N LEU A 66 2.60 0.09 14.20
CA LEU A 66 3.56 -0.92 13.79
C LEU A 66 4.17 -0.60 12.42
N LEU A 67 3.35 -0.22 11.44
CA LEU A 67 3.83 0.27 10.14
C LEU A 67 4.79 1.44 10.32
N THR A 68 4.45 2.43 11.17
CA THR A 68 5.32 3.59 11.42
C THR A 68 6.68 3.17 12.01
N ASN A 69 6.69 2.19 12.90
CA ASN A 69 7.92 1.68 13.52
C ASN A 69 8.81 0.95 12.49
N ASP A 70 8.22 0.07 11.68
CA ASP A 70 8.91 -0.61 10.57
C ASP A 70 9.62 0.37 9.62
N LEU A 71 9.03 1.55 9.43
CA LEU A 71 9.57 2.57 8.54
C LEU A 71 10.68 3.37 9.23
N ASN A 72 10.49 3.74 10.49
CA ASN A 72 11.52 4.42 11.29
C ASN A 72 12.81 3.59 11.40
N ASP A 73 12.66 2.27 11.42
CA ASP A 73 13.74 1.29 11.43
C ASP A 73 14.70 1.40 10.24
N ILE A 74 14.23 1.89 9.08
CA ILE A 74 15.08 2.09 7.90
C ILE A 74 15.43 3.55 7.64
N ARG A 75 14.60 4.50 8.07
CA ARG A 75 14.78 5.95 7.84
C ARG A 75 16.13 6.46 8.30
N TYR A 76 16.66 5.93 9.41
CA TYR A 76 17.96 6.35 9.94
C TYR A 76 19.12 6.13 8.97
N TYR A 77 18.98 5.18 8.05
CA TYR A 77 20.04 4.82 7.09
C TYR A 77 19.86 5.49 5.72
N LEU A 78 18.74 6.20 5.50
CA LEU A 78 18.39 6.77 4.21
C LEU A 78 18.79 8.25 4.11
N PRO A 79 19.40 8.69 2.99
CA PRO A 79 19.48 10.10 2.65
C PRO A 79 18.09 10.76 2.60
N ASN A 80 18.04 12.07 2.86
CA ASN A 80 16.77 12.83 2.93
C ASN A 80 15.89 12.66 1.68
N THR A 81 16.48 12.61 0.49
CA THR A 81 15.74 12.42 -0.77
C THR A 81 14.96 11.11 -0.80
N TYR A 82 15.54 10.02 -0.30
CA TYR A 82 14.86 8.73 -0.20
C TYR A 82 13.85 8.69 0.96
N VAL A 83 14.10 9.44 2.05
CA VAL A 83 13.12 9.61 3.13
C VAL A 83 11.88 10.34 2.62
N ASP A 84 12.05 11.41 1.84
CA ASP A 84 10.94 12.15 1.23
C ASP A 84 10.16 11.27 0.25
N TYR A 85 10.86 10.49 -0.57
CA TYR A 85 10.23 9.50 -1.45
C TYR A 85 9.42 8.47 -0.66
N LEU A 86 10.01 7.88 0.40
CA LEU A 86 9.33 6.90 1.24
C LEU A 86 8.08 7.51 1.90
N ASN A 87 8.19 8.73 2.42
CA ASN A 87 7.05 9.43 3.04
C ASN A 87 5.92 9.65 2.02
N MET A 88 6.27 10.05 0.80
CA MET A 88 5.30 10.24 -0.27
C MET A 88 4.63 8.92 -0.63
N LEU A 89 5.39 7.84 -0.86
CA LEU A 89 4.84 6.50 -1.12
C LEU A 89 3.83 6.06 -0.05
N LEU A 90 4.08 6.40 1.21
CA LEU A 90 3.23 5.98 2.32
C LEU A 90 1.93 6.76 2.45
N GLU A 91 1.81 7.90 1.76
CA GLU A 91 0.52 8.56 1.61
C GLU A 91 -0.50 7.61 0.95
N SER A 92 -0.06 6.64 0.12
CA SER A 92 -0.91 5.56 -0.39
C SER A 92 -1.69 4.82 0.69
N SER A 93 -1.18 4.70 1.93
CA SER A 93 -1.90 4.03 3.03
C SER A 93 -3.10 4.82 3.57
N GLU A 94 -3.15 6.12 3.28
CA GLU A 94 -4.11 7.05 3.87
C GLU A 94 -5.08 7.64 2.85
N LEU A 95 -4.95 7.33 1.55
CA LEU A 95 -5.78 7.94 0.50
C LEU A 95 -7.28 7.71 0.73
N GLY A 96 -7.68 6.53 1.19
CA GLY A 96 -9.08 6.23 1.53
C GLY A 96 -9.58 7.03 2.75
N LEU A 97 -8.72 7.18 3.77
CA LEU A 97 -9.03 7.98 4.97
C LEU A 97 -9.12 9.46 4.61
N LEU A 98 -8.21 9.95 3.79
CA LEU A 98 -8.22 11.30 3.23
C LEU A 98 -9.52 11.56 2.46
N HIS A 99 -9.96 10.63 1.63
CA HIS A 99 -11.24 10.75 0.91
C HIS A 99 -12.42 10.88 1.88
N ALA A 100 -12.45 10.08 2.94
CA ALA A 100 -13.48 10.18 3.97
C ALA A 100 -13.45 11.54 4.70
N ILE A 101 -12.26 12.08 5.00
CA ILE A 101 -12.11 13.41 5.63
C ILE A 101 -12.61 14.51 4.70
N LEU A 102 -12.16 14.52 3.43
CA LEU A 102 -12.50 15.56 2.46
C LEU A 102 -13.99 15.56 2.08
N THR A 103 -14.68 14.44 2.26
CA THR A 103 -16.13 14.32 2.04
C THR A 103 -16.95 14.51 3.31
N SER A 104 -16.32 14.45 4.49
CA SER A 104 -16.99 14.60 5.79
C SER A 104 -17.33 16.06 6.11
N LYS A 105 -18.49 16.27 6.73
CA LYS A 105 -18.88 17.57 7.33
C LYS A 105 -18.16 17.84 8.66
N ASN A 106 -17.47 16.85 9.23
CA ASN A 106 -16.74 16.98 10.47
C ASN A 106 -15.32 16.38 10.36
N PRO A 107 -14.30 17.20 10.04
CA PRO A 107 -12.94 16.73 9.74
C PRO A 107 -12.12 16.34 10.99
N THR A 108 -12.62 16.58 12.21
CA THR A 108 -11.82 16.47 13.45
C THR A 108 -11.53 15.05 13.94
N TYR A 109 -12.08 14.00 13.31
CA TYR A 109 -12.05 12.64 13.87
C TYR A 109 -10.97 11.70 13.33
N HIS A 110 -10.15 12.16 12.39
CA HIS A 110 -9.23 11.28 11.66
C HIS A 110 -7.80 11.83 11.68
N ASN A 111 -6.90 11.12 12.33
CA ASN A 111 -5.48 11.46 12.37
C ASN A 111 -4.79 10.87 11.13
N LEU A 112 -4.46 11.72 10.17
CA LEU A 112 -3.52 11.40 9.10
C LEU A 112 -2.09 11.54 9.64
N LYS A 113 -1.24 10.55 9.38
CA LYS A 113 0.16 10.50 9.80
C LYS A 113 1.11 10.92 8.68
N PHE A 114 0.82 10.52 7.43
CA PHE A 114 1.68 10.75 6.28
C PHE A 114 1.16 11.91 5.43
N ILE A 115 -0.16 11.99 5.27
CA ILE A 115 -0.79 13.02 4.46
C ILE A 115 -0.99 14.32 5.25
N LYS A 116 -0.62 15.44 4.62
CA LYS A 116 -1.04 16.78 5.04
C LYS A 116 -2.29 17.19 4.26
N LEU A 117 -3.38 17.51 4.96
CA LEU A 117 -4.67 17.86 4.33
C LEU A 117 -4.56 18.99 3.30
N GLN A 118 -3.79 20.03 3.63
CA GLN A 118 -3.55 21.20 2.77
C GLN A 118 -3.06 20.84 1.35
N ASP A 119 -2.28 19.75 1.23
CA ASP A 119 -1.70 19.34 -0.05
C ASP A 119 -2.75 18.73 -1.00
N TYR A 120 -3.93 18.38 -0.46
CA TYR A 120 -5.05 17.75 -1.15
C TYR A 120 -6.35 18.56 -1.11
N GLU A 121 -6.36 19.77 -0.55
CA GLU A 121 -7.57 20.62 -0.47
C GLU A 121 -8.23 20.84 -1.83
N VAL A 122 -7.42 20.93 -2.90
CA VAL A 122 -7.90 21.05 -4.28
C VAL A 122 -8.81 19.90 -4.72
N CYS A 123 -8.76 18.75 -4.05
CA CYS A 123 -9.60 17.58 -4.31
C CYS A 123 -10.88 17.52 -3.47
N SER A 124 -11.13 18.50 -2.60
CA SER A 124 -12.38 18.58 -1.85
C SER A 124 -13.59 18.62 -2.81
N GLY A 125 -14.52 17.67 -2.64
CA GLY A 125 -15.69 17.50 -3.50
C GLY A 125 -15.43 16.96 -4.91
N LYS A 126 -14.19 16.56 -5.26
CA LYS A 126 -13.82 16.07 -6.60
C LYS A 126 -13.71 14.55 -6.72
N GLY A 127 -14.09 13.81 -5.67
CA GLY A 127 -14.08 12.34 -5.65
C GLY A 127 -12.69 11.73 -5.40
N PHE A 128 -12.66 10.40 -5.33
CA PHE A 128 -11.45 9.66 -4.96
C PHE A 128 -10.41 9.64 -6.07
N SER A 129 -10.85 9.69 -7.32
CA SER A 129 -9.99 9.83 -8.50
C SER A 129 -9.06 11.03 -8.45
N CYS A 130 -9.53 12.19 -7.97
CA CYS A 130 -8.69 13.38 -7.82
C CYS A 130 -7.54 13.13 -6.84
N ILE A 131 -7.83 12.47 -5.72
CA ILE A 131 -6.85 12.16 -4.68
C ILE A 131 -5.76 11.25 -5.23
N VAL A 132 -6.15 10.18 -5.95
CA VAL A 132 -5.21 9.26 -6.61
C VAL A 132 -4.33 10.01 -7.61
N SER A 133 -4.91 10.78 -8.54
CA SER A 133 -4.13 11.53 -9.53
C SER A 133 -3.20 12.57 -8.88
N LYS A 134 -3.64 13.22 -7.80
CA LYS A 134 -2.83 14.19 -7.05
C LYS A 134 -1.67 13.51 -6.34
N HIS A 135 -1.89 12.34 -5.74
CA HIS A 135 -0.84 11.56 -5.10
C HIS A 135 0.24 11.14 -6.12
N LEU A 136 -0.16 10.58 -7.27
CA LEU A 136 0.78 10.18 -8.32
C LEU A 136 1.60 11.36 -8.87
N SER A 137 0.98 12.52 -9.03
CA SER A 137 1.70 13.74 -9.41
C SER A 137 2.76 14.13 -8.38
N ARG A 138 2.40 14.15 -7.09
CA ARG A 138 3.35 14.51 -6.02
C ARG A 138 4.46 13.47 -5.87
N LEU A 139 4.15 12.19 -6.05
CA LEU A 139 5.15 11.12 -6.05
C LEU A 139 6.17 11.31 -7.16
N LYS A 140 5.71 11.65 -8.37
CA LYS A 140 6.60 11.96 -9.49
C LYS A 140 7.52 13.14 -9.18
N ASP A 141 6.96 14.23 -8.65
CA ASP A 141 7.74 15.42 -8.30
C ASP A 141 8.89 15.06 -7.33
N VAL A 142 8.62 14.21 -6.32
CA VAL A 142 9.65 13.76 -5.37
C VAL A 142 10.68 12.83 -6.03
N CYS A 143 10.27 11.97 -6.96
CA CYS A 143 11.18 11.07 -7.67
C CYS A 143 12.16 11.81 -8.59
N GLU A 144 11.78 12.96 -9.15
CA GLU A 144 12.68 13.77 -9.99
C GLU A 144 13.91 14.29 -9.23
N PHE A 145 13.87 14.32 -7.89
CA PHE A 145 15.02 14.65 -7.05
C PHE A 145 15.92 13.44 -6.74
N VAL A 146 15.50 12.23 -7.10
CA VAL A 146 16.28 11.01 -6.93
C VAL A 146 17.08 10.75 -8.22
N SER A 147 18.39 10.61 -8.10
CA SER A 147 19.29 10.38 -9.26
C SER A 147 19.30 8.92 -9.74
N GLU A 148 18.15 8.24 -9.72
CA GLU A 148 17.97 6.85 -10.16
C GLU A 148 16.82 6.73 -11.16
N ASP A 149 16.81 5.64 -11.96
CA ASP A 149 15.64 5.30 -12.78
C ASP A 149 14.47 4.87 -11.89
N TYR A 150 13.48 5.77 -11.77
CA TYR A 150 12.32 5.61 -10.90
C TYR A 150 11.07 5.16 -11.64
N GLU A 151 11.11 5.00 -12.97
CA GLU A 151 9.90 4.66 -13.74
C GLU A 151 9.26 3.33 -13.32
N PRO A 152 10.04 2.24 -13.07
CA PRO A 152 9.47 1.00 -12.57
C PRO A 152 8.82 1.20 -11.20
N ALA A 153 9.51 1.91 -10.30
CA ALA A 153 9.01 2.21 -8.95
C ALA A 153 7.66 2.92 -8.96
N ILE A 154 7.52 4.04 -9.69
CA ILE A 154 6.25 4.78 -9.75
C ILE A 154 5.16 3.93 -10.42
N ALA A 155 5.50 3.13 -11.45
CA ALA A 155 4.52 2.26 -12.10
C ALA A 155 3.85 1.30 -11.11
N LEU A 156 4.63 0.70 -10.19
CA LEU A 156 4.09 -0.20 -9.18
C LEU A 156 3.27 0.52 -8.10
N VAL A 157 3.67 1.74 -7.70
CA VAL A 157 2.87 2.55 -6.77
C VAL A 157 1.53 2.96 -7.40
N ALA A 158 1.53 3.33 -8.69
CA ALA A 158 0.30 3.65 -9.41
C ALA A 158 -0.64 2.45 -9.53
N LEU A 159 -0.11 1.24 -9.74
CA LEU A 159 -0.92 0.03 -9.71
C LEU A 159 -1.57 -0.19 -8.34
N TYR A 160 -0.84 0.09 -7.25
CA TYR A 160 -1.41 0.01 -5.90
C TYR A 160 -2.53 1.03 -5.68
N ASP A 161 -2.32 2.30 -6.04
CA ASP A 161 -3.34 3.35 -5.87
C ASP A 161 -4.58 3.10 -6.74
N ILE A 162 -4.39 2.60 -7.97
CA ILE A 162 -5.49 2.23 -8.86
C ILE A 162 -6.23 1.00 -8.31
N LEU A 163 -5.53 0.03 -7.73
CA LEU A 163 -6.18 -1.10 -7.06
C LEU A 163 -7.09 -0.63 -5.92
N GLN A 164 -6.64 0.34 -5.12
CA GLN A 164 -7.48 0.96 -4.09
C GLN A 164 -8.71 1.66 -4.71
N TYR A 165 -8.54 2.37 -5.82
CA TYR A 165 -9.64 3.02 -6.53
C TYR A 165 -10.64 2.01 -7.11
N ILE A 166 -10.17 0.90 -7.68
CA ILE A 166 -11.02 -0.20 -8.17
C ILE A 166 -11.88 -0.74 -7.01
N ARG A 167 -11.26 -1.06 -5.87
CA ARG A 167 -11.97 -1.55 -4.68
C ARG A 167 -13.00 -0.54 -4.16
N TYR A 168 -12.70 0.75 -4.23
CA TYR A 168 -13.66 1.80 -3.92
C TYR A 168 -14.87 1.76 -4.85
N LEU A 169 -14.66 1.66 -6.16
CA LEU A 169 -15.77 1.57 -7.12
C LEU A 169 -16.62 0.32 -6.90
N ASP A 170 -16.01 -0.83 -6.60
CA ASP A 170 -16.76 -2.04 -6.25
C ASP A 170 -17.59 -1.84 -4.98
N ASN A 171 -17.05 -1.16 -3.96
CA ASN A 171 -17.80 -0.84 -2.75
C ASN A 171 -18.99 0.09 -3.05
N LEU A 172 -18.82 1.08 -3.93
CA LEU A 172 -19.95 1.91 -4.37
C LEU A 172 -21.02 1.06 -5.05
N ASP A 173 -20.65 0.15 -5.95
CA ASP A 173 -21.60 -0.74 -6.63
C ASP A 173 -22.34 -1.66 -5.64
N ILE A 174 -21.62 -2.27 -4.69
CA ILE A 174 -22.20 -3.10 -3.63
C ILE A 174 -23.23 -2.29 -2.81
N LEU A 175 -22.92 -1.04 -2.51
CA LEU A 175 -23.79 -0.12 -1.77
C LEU A 175 -24.86 0.54 -2.64
N SER A 176 -24.93 0.22 -3.93
CA SER A 176 -25.84 0.85 -4.91
C SER A 176 -25.70 2.37 -4.98
N LEU A 177 -24.48 2.88 -4.81
CA LEU A 177 -24.13 4.29 -4.90
C LEU A 177 -23.64 4.65 -6.30
N ARG A 178 -23.79 5.92 -6.67
CA ARG A 178 -23.35 6.40 -7.99
C ARG A 178 -21.81 6.46 -8.06
N ARG A 179 -21.25 5.90 -9.14
CA ARG A 179 -19.82 6.03 -9.46
C ARG A 179 -19.44 7.48 -9.72
N ASP A 180 -18.24 7.87 -9.27
CA ASP A 180 -17.68 9.20 -9.49
C ASP A 180 -17.09 9.33 -10.90
N VAL A 181 -16.21 8.42 -11.30
CA VAL A 181 -15.57 8.32 -12.63
C VAL A 181 -15.28 6.87 -13.00
N GLN A 182 -14.90 6.61 -14.25
CA GLN A 182 -14.49 5.27 -14.66
C GLN A 182 -13.01 5.03 -14.35
N VAL A 183 -12.63 3.76 -14.16
CA VAL A 183 -11.22 3.36 -13.98
C VAL A 183 -10.35 3.86 -15.14
N SER A 184 -10.88 3.85 -16.37
CA SER A 184 -10.19 4.34 -17.57
C SER A 184 -9.73 5.79 -17.43
N ASP A 185 -10.51 6.64 -16.74
CA ASP A 185 -10.20 8.06 -16.61
C ASP A 185 -9.00 8.26 -15.67
N VAL A 186 -8.94 7.47 -14.58
CA VAL A 186 -7.80 7.47 -13.65
C VAL A 186 -6.55 6.88 -14.30
N VAL A 187 -6.71 5.83 -15.11
CA VAL A 187 -5.63 5.20 -15.87
C VAL A 187 -4.99 6.17 -16.86
N ILE A 188 -5.79 6.96 -17.59
CA ILE A 188 -5.28 7.96 -18.54
C ILE A 188 -4.44 9.01 -17.81
N GLU A 189 -4.86 9.46 -16.64
CA GLU A 189 -4.05 10.38 -15.83
C GLU A 189 -2.76 9.69 -15.32
N GLY A 190 -2.86 8.44 -14.89
CA GLY A 190 -1.72 7.61 -14.47
C GLY A 190 -0.64 7.46 -15.54
N ILE A 191 -1.04 7.16 -16.78
CA ILE A 191 -0.11 6.91 -17.90
C ILE A 191 0.73 8.15 -18.24
N LYS A 192 0.19 9.37 -18.04
CA LYS A 192 0.94 10.62 -18.30
C LYS A 192 2.19 10.77 -17.43
N PHE A 193 2.31 10.01 -16.36
CA PHE A 193 3.46 10.06 -15.46
C PHE A 193 4.62 9.17 -15.91
N PHE A 194 4.39 8.20 -16.80
CA PHE A 194 5.40 7.25 -17.24
C PHE A 194 5.98 7.61 -18.60
N ARG A 195 7.27 7.31 -18.82
CA ARG A 195 7.84 7.17 -20.16
C ARG A 195 8.11 5.68 -20.42
N GLY A 196 8.73 5.39 -21.56
CA GLY A 196 8.78 4.08 -22.23
C GLY A 196 8.66 2.83 -21.36
N VAL A 197 9.58 2.62 -20.40
CA VAL A 197 9.69 1.34 -19.66
C VAL A 197 8.68 1.28 -18.51
N GLY A 198 8.45 2.38 -17.79
CA GLY A 198 7.42 2.42 -16.74
C GLY A 198 6.01 2.16 -17.29
N ALA A 199 5.70 2.69 -18.47
CA ALA A 199 4.41 2.51 -19.12
C ALA A 199 4.11 1.03 -19.41
N LEU A 200 5.12 0.28 -19.89
CA LEU A 200 4.98 -1.16 -20.17
C LEU A 200 4.65 -1.95 -18.89
N TYR A 201 5.35 -1.70 -17.79
CA TYR A 201 5.10 -2.39 -16.53
C TYR A 201 3.74 -2.06 -15.94
N PHE A 202 3.35 -0.78 -16.04
CA PHE A 202 2.04 -0.32 -15.63
C PHE A 202 0.93 -0.99 -16.45
N GLU A 203 1.01 -0.99 -17.79
CA GLU A 203 -0.02 -1.57 -18.66
C GLU A 203 -0.20 -3.08 -18.41
N VAL A 204 0.90 -3.84 -18.36
CA VAL A 204 0.87 -5.29 -18.11
C VAL A 204 0.30 -5.58 -16.72
N GLY A 205 0.73 -4.83 -15.69
CA GLY A 205 0.22 -5.01 -14.34
C GLY A 205 -1.25 -4.64 -14.21
N LEU A 206 -1.69 -3.57 -14.87
CA LEU A 206 -3.07 -3.11 -14.87
C LEU A 206 -4.00 -4.15 -15.50
N GLU A 207 -3.59 -4.74 -16.63
CA GLU A 207 -4.37 -5.79 -17.29
C GLU A 207 -4.60 -6.98 -16.33
N GLN A 208 -3.56 -7.42 -15.63
CA GLN A 208 -3.64 -8.52 -14.67
C GLN A 208 -4.57 -8.18 -13.49
N ILE A 209 -4.42 -6.99 -12.90
CA ILE A 209 -5.28 -6.52 -11.81
C ILE A 209 -6.74 -6.47 -12.28
N LEU A 210 -7.03 -5.83 -13.41
CA LEU A 210 -8.39 -5.73 -13.94
C LEU A 210 -9.01 -7.09 -14.25
N LYS A 211 -8.22 -8.06 -14.75
CA LYS A 211 -8.69 -9.42 -15.00
C LYS A 211 -9.11 -10.13 -13.71
N ILE A 212 -8.35 -9.94 -12.63
CA ILE A 212 -8.67 -10.51 -11.31
C ILE A 212 -9.88 -9.80 -10.70
N SER A 213 -9.91 -8.47 -10.72
CA SER A 213 -10.99 -7.69 -10.14
C SER A 213 -12.36 -7.99 -10.79
N LYS A 214 -12.38 -8.39 -12.07
CA LYS A 214 -13.60 -8.82 -12.78
C LYS A 214 -14.13 -10.20 -12.37
N LYS A 215 -13.37 -11.00 -11.62
CA LYS A 215 -13.79 -12.34 -11.14
C LYS A 215 -14.79 -12.24 -9.99
N PHE A 216 -15.99 -11.72 -10.24
CA PHE A 216 -17.07 -11.60 -9.25
C PHE A 216 -17.54 -12.94 -8.64
N ARG A 217 -17.22 -14.08 -9.27
CA ARG A 217 -17.68 -15.41 -8.86
C ARG A 217 -16.82 -16.08 -7.78
N VAL A 218 -15.69 -15.49 -7.43
CA VAL A 218 -14.64 -16.12 -6.62
C VAL A 218 -14.77 -15.73 -5.12
N GLY A 219 -15.72 -14.86 -4.77
CA GLY A 219 -15.95 -14.42 -3.39
C GLY A 219 -15.00 -13.28 -2.98
N PRO A 220 -15.42 -12.37 -2.08
CA PRO A 220 -14.65 -11.15 -1.79
C PRO A 220 -13.25 -11.39 -1.21
N LEU A 221 -13.08 -12.41 -0.35
CA LEU A 221 -11.79 -12.70 0.30
C LEU A 221 -10.77 -13.29 -0.68
N GLU A 222 -11.17 -14.24 -1.51
CA GLU A 222 -10.26 -14.88 -2.47
C GLU A 222 -9.84 -13.88 -3.55
N ARG A 223 -10.78 -13.05 -4.05
CA ARG A 223 -10.46 -11.93 -4.93
C ARG A 223 -9.43 -10.97 -4.28
N PHE A 224 -9.67 -10.56 -3.04
CA PHE A 224 -8.74 -9.68 -2.31
C PHE A 224 -7.34 -10.28 -2.20
N ILE A 225 -7.24 -11.57 -1.86
CA ILE A 225 -5.97 -12.29 -1.78
C ILE A 225 -5.28 -12.36 -3.15
N GLU A 226 -6.00 -12.69 -4.22
CA GLU A 226 -5.44 -12.74 -5.58
C GLU A 226 -4.90 -11.38 -6.03
N GLU A 227 -5.62 -10.29 -5.75
CA GLU A 227 -5.20 -8.92 -6.06
C GLU A 227 -3.89 -8.57 -5.36
N LEU A 228 -3.79 -8.80 -4.04
CA LEU A 228 -2.57 -8.51 -3.27
C LEU A 228 -1.39 -9.38 -3.70
N LEU A 229 -1.62 -10.67 -3.94
CA LEU A 229 -0.56 -11.59 -4.38
C LEU A 229 -0.03 -11.19 -5.75
N THR A 230 -0.91 -10.79 -6.65
CA THR A 230 -0.53 -10.34 -8.00
C THR A 230 0.30 -9.08 -7.94
N LEU A 231 -0.12 -8.07 -7.18
CA LEU A 231 0.65 -6.85 -7.02
C LEU A 231 2.00 -7.10 -6.36
N TYR A 232 2.05 -7.98 -5.35
CA TYR A 232 3.30 -8.35 -4.68
C TYR A 232 4.27 -9.05 -5.65
N GLN A 233 3.77 -10.01 -6.43
CA GLN A 233 4.58 -10.75 -7.39
C GLN A 233 5.11 -9.84 -8.50
N LEU A 234 4.24 -8.99 -9.07
CA LEU A 234 4.64 -7.96 -10.04
C LEU A 234 5.71 -7.04 -9.46
N SER A 235 5.53 -6.58 -8.22
CA SER A 235 6.51 -5.71 -7.54
C SER A 235 7.85 -6.41 -7.39
N LYS A 236 7.88 -7.69 -7.01
CA LYS A 236 9.13 -8.44 -6.92
C LYS A 236 9.80 -8.61 -8.28
N ASP A 237 9.06 -9.03 -9.29
CA ASP A 237 9.59 -9.30 -10.63
C ASP A 237 10.17 -8.04 -11.27
N VAL A 238 9.52 -6.89 -11.05
CA VAL A 238 9.94 -5.62 -11.61
C VAL A 238 11.03 -4.95 -10.78
N LEU A 239 10.96 -4.97 -9.44
CA LEU A 239 11.80 -4.13 -8.59
C LEU A 239 12.96 -4.88 -7.93
N TYR A 240 12.74 -6.13 -7.49
CA TYR A 240 13.73 -6.85 -6.66
C TYR A 240 15.01 -7.15 -7.44
N TYR A 241 14.89 -7.72 -8.64
CA TYR A 241 16.04 -8.15 -9.43
C TYR A 241 16.76 -7.01 -10.17
N ARG A 242 16.11 -5.85 -10.31
CA ARG A 242 16.72 -4.67 -10.94
C ARG A 242 17.74 -3.97 -10.05
N GLY A 243 17.60 -4.08 -8.73
CA GLY A 243 18.41 -3.32 -7.78
C GLY A 243 18.16 -1.81 -7.86
N GLY A 244 18.99 -1.02 -7.18
CA GLY A 244 18.77 0.40 -6.97
C GLY A 244 18.01 0.67 -5.68
N VAL A 245 18.41 1.73 -4.97
CA VAL A 245 17.82 2.08 -3.68
C VAL A 245 16.35 2.41 -3.87
N ILE A 246 15.97 3.13 -4.94
CA ILE A 246 14.56 3.51 -5.15
C ILE A 246 13.69 2.27 -5.36
N ASN A 247 14.09 1.34 -6.23
CA ASN A 247 13.31 0.14 -6.53
C ASN A 247 13.13 -0.74 -5.30
N LEU A 248 14.19 -0.97 -4.53
CA LEU A 248 14.11 -1.76 -3.30
C LEU A 248 13.30 -1.06 -2.21
N LEU A 249 13.39 0.27 -2.13
CA LEU A 249 12.62 1.07 -1.18
C LEU A 249 11.12 1.06 -1.53
N THR A 250 10.79 1.13 -2.82
CA THR A 250 9.41 0.95 -3.30
C THR A 250 8.88 -0.43 -2.98
N LEU A 251 9.66 -1.47 -3.27
CA LEU A 251 9.27 -2.84 -2.96
C LEU A 251 9.07 -3.04 -1.46
N TYR A 252 9.94 -2.44 -0.63
CA TYR A 252 9.80 -2.44 0.82
C TYR A 252 8.51 -1.74 1.26
N GLY A 253 8.23 -0.55 0.72
CA GLY A 253 7.00 0.19 0.99
C GLY A 253 5.75 -0.62 0.64
N ILE A 254 5.68 -1.14 -0.59
CA ILE A 254 4.56 -1.97 -1.05
C ILE A 254 4.44 -3.23 -0.19
N ASP A 255 5.52 -3.96 0.06
CA ASP A 255 5.49 -5.15 0.94
C ASP A 255 4.87 -4.83 2.29
N ARG A 256 5.29 -3.74 2.94
CA ARG A 256 4.71 -3.32 4.22
C ARG A 256 3.24 -2.96 4.09
N LEU A 257 2.85 -2.15 3.11
CA LEU A 257 1.44 -1.80 2.89
C LEU A 257 0.55 -3.05 2.74
N LEU A 258 0.94 -4.00 1.89
CA LEU A 258 0.20 -5.26 1.69
C LEU A 258 0.21 -6.13 2.96
N ARG A 259 1.34 -6.19 3.68
CA ARG A 259 1.49 -6.96 4.91
C ARG A 259 0.52 -6.48 5.99
N TYR A 260 0.41 -5.17 6.17
CA TYR A 260 -0.50 -4.58 7.15
C TYR A 260 -1.97 -4.71 6.74
N GLU A 261 -2.29 -4.66 5.43
CA GLU A 261 -3.63 -5.03 4.94
C GLU A 261 -3.99 -6.49 5.28
N LEU A 262 -3.07 -7.43 5.07
CA LEU A 262 -3.28 -8.85 5.39
C LEU A 262 -3.40 -9.08 6.89
N LEU A 263 -2.56 -8.45 7.70
CA LEU A 263 -2.67 -8.51 9.16
C LEU A 263 -4.02 -7.95 9.64
N ARG A 264 -4.49 -6.85 9.05
CA ARG A 264 -5.82 -6.31 9.34
C ARG A 264 -6.92 -7.34 9.08
N VAL A 265 -6.91 -7.99 7.91
CA VAL A 265 -7.89 -9.04 7.56
C VAL A 265 -7.79 -10.23 8.51
N LEU A 266 -6.58 -10.69 8.80
CA LEU A 266 -6.33 -11.80 9.69
C LEU A 266 -6.89 -11.54 11.09
N PHE A 267 -6.52 -10.42 11.72
CA PHE A 267 -6.89 -10.13 13.10
C PHE A 267 -8.35 -9.69 13.25
N SER A 268 -8.92 -8.97 12.27
CA SER A 268 -10.31 -8.52 12.33
C SER A 268 -11.32 -9.67 12.43
N ARG A 269 -11.01 -10.84 11.86
CA ARG A 269 -11.84 -12.05 11.96
C ARG A 269 -12.00 -12.58 13.38
N TRP A 270 -11.09 -12.21 14.28
CA TRP A 270 -11.03 -12.72 15.66
C TRP A 270 -11.39 -11.66 16.70
N LEU A 271 -11.76 -10.45 16.28
CA LEU A 271 -12.35 -9.46 17.17
C LEU A 271 -13.67 -10.02 17.69
N ARG A 272 -13.82 -10.07 19.01
CA ARG A 272 -15.06 -10.56 19.61
C ARG A 272 -16.16 -9.53 19.37
N PRO A 273 -17.37 -9.95 18.94
CA PRO A 273 -18.55 -9.11 19.09
C PRO A 273 -18.77 -8.90 20.59
N TRP A 274 -18.78 -7.65 21.02
CA TRP A 274 -19.01 -7.23 22.40
C TRP A 274 -20.50 -7.31 22.72
#